data_AF-A0A2Z6URX9-F1
#
_entry.id   AF-A0A2Z6URX9-F1
#
_cell.length_a   1.000
_cell.length_b   1.000
_cell.length_c   1.000
_cell.angle_alpha   90.00
_cell.angle_beta   90.00
_cell.angle_gamma   90.00
#
_symmetry.space_group_name_H-M   'P 1'
#
loop_
_entity.id
_entity.type
_entity.pdbx_description
1 polymer ?
#
loop_
_entity_poly.entity_id
_entity_poly.type
_entity_poly.pdbx_seq_one_letter_code
_entity_poly.pdbx_strand_id
1 'polypeptide(L)' 'MTQVIQTGKTLKAGTGKITINFPKPFAQIPVVVVSSFWENAEKAVGYVETIDTISLESFTVVSSNSATNYYVNWIAIS' A
#
# COMPACT_ATOMS: atom_id res chain seq x y z
N MET A 1 -9.44 1.75 -23.92
CA MET A 1 -9.16 0.91 -22.73
C MET A 1 -9.93 1.50 -21.57
N THR A 2 -10.67 0.71 -20.81
CA THR A 2 -11.38 1.20 -19.62
C THR A 2 -10.38 1.31 -18.48
N GLN A 3 -10.14 2.53 -18.02
CA GLN A 3 -9.28 2.77 -16.86
C GLN A 3 -9.92 2.18 -15.60
N VAL A 4 -9.17 1.40 -14.84
CA VAL A 4 -9.63 0.83 -13.57
C VAL A 4 -8.85 1.47 -12.44
N ILE A 5 -9.58 2.03 -11.46
CA ILE A 5 -9.01 2.61 -10.24
C ILE A 5 -9.43 1.73 -9.08
N GLN A 6 -8.46 1.26 -8.31
CA GLN A 6 -8.70 0.58 -7.03
C GLN A 6 -7.96 1.35 -5.93
N THR A 7 -8.60 1.51 -4.77
CA THR A 7 -8.04 2.22 -3.62
C THR A 7 -8.29 1.46 -2.34
N GLY A 8 -7.43 1.67 -1.35
CA GLY A 8 -7.68 1.16 -0.01
C GLY A 8 -6.69 1.69 1.02
N LYS A 9 -6.87 1.21 2.25
CA LYS A 9 -5.92 1.37 3.35
C LYS A 9 -5.63 0.00 3.93
N THR A 10 -4.36 -0.28 4.22
CA THR A 10 -3.93 -1.55 4.80
C THR A 10 -3.19 -1.30 6.10
N LEU A 11 -3.61 -1.98 7.18
CA LEU A 11 -2.91 -1.96 8.46
C LEU A 11 -1.55 -2.67 8.31
N LYS A 12 -0.47 -1.99 8.68
CA LYS A 12 0.88 -2.57 8.75
C LYS A 12 1.27 -2.76 10.22
N ALA A 13 0.80 -3.87 10.79
CA ALA A 13 1.04 -4.23 12.19
C ALA A 13 2.43 -4.83 12.46
N GLY A 14 3.19 -5.17 11.40
CA GLY A 14 4.55 -5.73 11.49
C GLY A 14 5.58 -4.94 10.68
N THR A 15 6.83 -5.00 11.11
CA THR A 15 7.96 -4.40 10.39
C THR A 15 8.32 -5.22 9.15
N GLY A 16 9.09 -4.62 8.23
CA GLY A 16 9.53 -5.29 7.01
C GLY A 16 8.49 -5.27 5.90
N LYS A 17 8.48 -6.35 5.10
CA LYS A 17 7.63 -6.48 3.90
C LYS A 17 6.20 -6.86 4.29
N ILE A 18 5.23 -6.20 3.66
CA ILE A 18 3.83 -6.65 3.64
C ILE A 18 3.33 -6.75 2.21
N THR A 19 2.44 -7.72 1.97
CA THR A 19 1.73 -7.88 0.70
C THR A 19 0.33 -7.31 0.81
N ILE A 20 -0.06 -6.52 -0.18
CA ILE A 20 -1.39 -5.90 -0.29
C ILE A 20 -2.04 -6.45 -1.56
N ASN A 21 -3.15 -7.16 -1.39
CA ASN A 21 -3.90 -7.75 -2.49
C ASN A 21 -4.91 -6.74 -3.04
N PHE A 22 -5.00 -6.64 -4.37
CA PHE A 22 -6.06 -5.88 -5.02
C PHE A 22 -7.39 -6.64 -4.87
N PRO A 23 -8.52 -5.93 -4.65
CA PRO A 23 -9.86 -6.54 -4.64
C PRO A 23 -10.18 -7.34 -5.90
N LYS A 24 -9.67 -6.91 -7.05
CA LYS A 24 -9.76 -7.62 -8.34
C LYS A 24 -8.43 -7.56 -9.08
N PRO A 25 -8.01 -8.63 -9.77
CA PRO A 25 -6.83 -8.59 -10.62
C PRO A 25 -6.95 -7.57 -11.76
N PHE A 26 -5.86 -6.88 -12.07
CA PHE A 26 -5.75 -5.98 -13.22
C PHE A 26 -5.44 -6.74 -14.51
N ALA A 27 -5.78 -6.16 -15.66
CA ALA A 27 -5.46 -6.74 -16.98
C ALA A 27 -4.01 -6.45 -17.44
N GLN A 28 -3.35 -5.48 -16.81
CA GLN A 28 -1.96 -5.10 -17.00
C GLN A 28 -1.38 -4.65 -15.65
N ILE A 29 -0.06 -4.69 -15.47
CA ILE A 29 0.58 -4.26 -14.22
C ILE A 29 0.20 -2.78 -13.97
N PRO A 30 -0.50 -2.47 -12.86
CA PRO A 30 -0.94 -1.11 -12.60
C PRO A 30 0.21 -0.23 -12.11
N VAL A 31 0.03 1.08 -12.20
CA VAL A 31 0.84 2.05 -11.44
C VAL A 31 0.24 2.17 -10.04
N VAL A 32 1.09 2.08 -9.01
CA VAL A 32 0.67 2.17 -7.61
C VAL A 32 1.32 3.37 -6.93
N VAL A 33 0.53 4.16 -6.20
CA VAL A 33 1.01 5.21 -5.31
C VAL A 33 0.60 4.88 -3.90
N VAL A 34 1.52 5.05 -2.96
CA VAL A 34 1.30 4.78 -1.53
C VAL A 34 1.56 6.01 -0.69
N SER A 35 0.86 6.12 0.43
CA SER A 35 1.16 7.09 1.48
C SER A 35 0.90 6.47 2.85
N SER A 36 1.79 6.74 3.81
CA SER A 36 1.65 6.22 5.16
C SER A 36 1.13 7.26 6.12
N PHE A 37 0.41 6.80 7.13
CA PHE A 37 -0.08 7.64 8.21
C PHE A 37 -0.35 6.82 9.47
N TRP A 38 -0.39 7.53 10.59
CA TRP A 38 -0.88 6.99 11.85
C TRP A 38 -2.37 7.31 11.98
N GLU A 39 -3.22 6.29 12.01
CA GLU A 39 -4.65 6.49 12.16
C GLU A 39 -4.98 7.02 13.56
N ASN A 40 -5.82 8.07 13.59
CA ASN A 40 -6.23 8.77 14.82
C ASN A 40 -5.05 9.27 15.66
N ALA A 41 -3.90 9.55 15.03
CA ALA A 41 -2.73 10.06 15.70
C ALA A 41 -1.96 11.03 14.81
N GLU A 42 -1.69 12.23 15.31
CA GLU A 42 -0.89 13.25 14.63
C GLU A 42 0.61 12.97 14.81
N LYS A 43 1.06 11.77 14.41
CA LYS A 43 2.44 11.32 14.57
C LYS A 43 3.21 11.42 13.27
N ALA A 44 4.50 11.75 13.39
CA ALA A 44 5.42 11.74 12.26
C ALA A 44 5.65 10.31 11.75
N VAL A 45 5.78 10.17 10.43
CA VAL A 45 6.20 8.92 9.78
C VAL A 45 7.74 8.90 9.73
N GLY A 46 8.37 7.92 10.38
CA GLY A 46 9.83 7.88 10.54
C GLY A 46 10.58 7.42 9.28
N TYR A 47 9.97 6.54 8.51
CA TYR A 47 10.53 5.98 7.27
C TYR A 47 9.52 6.06 6.12
N VAL A 48 9.96 6.34 4.91
CA VAL A 48 9.10 6.27 3.71
C VAL A 48 8.80 4.79 3.39
N GLU A 49 7.60 4.50 2.88
CA GLU A 49 7.30 3.17 2.32
C GLU A 49 7.94 3.03 0.95
N THR A 50 8.66 1.93 0.75
CA THR A 50 9.20 1.57 -0.55
C THR A 50 8.33 0.49 -1.17
N ILE A 51 7.84 0.70 -2.40
CA ILE A 51 7.19 -0.34 -3.20
C ILE A 51 8.29 -1.28 -3.71
N ASP A 52 8.18 -2.58 -3.41
CA ASP A 52 9.20 -3.59 -3.76
C ASP A 52 8.81 -4.38 -5.02
N THR A 53 7.58 -4.89 -5.10
CA THR A 53 7.05 -5.61 -6.27
C THR A 53 5.61 -5.23 -6.58
N ILE A 54 5.22 -5.30 -7.85
CA ILE A 54 3.84 -5.11 -8.33
C ILE A 54 3.51 -6.25 -9.29
N SER A 55 2.37 -6.92 -9.07
CA SER A 55 1.78 -7.92 -9.96
C SER A 55 0.38 -7.50 -10.40
N LEU A 56 -0.33 -8.38 -11.10
CA LEU A 56 -1.72 -8.12 -11.49
C LEU A 56 -2.68 -8.22 -10.29
N GLU A 57 -2.32 -8.99 -9.27
CA GLU A 57 -3.15 -9.36 -8.12
C GLU A 57 -2.75 -8.62 -6.84
N SER A 58 -1.52 -8.12 -6.75
CA SER A 58 -0.99 -7.57 -5.51
C SER A 58 0.18 -6.61 -5.74
N PHE A 59 0.58 -5.93 -4.68
CA PHE A 59 1.87 -5.27 -4.58
C PHE A 59 2.46 -5.46 -3.18
N THR A 60 3.76 -5.24 -3.04
CA THR A 60 4.44 -5.30 -1.75
C THR A 60 5.05 -3.95 -1.40
N VAL A 61 5.02 -3.61 -0.11
CA VAL A 61 5.73 -2.46 0.44
C VAL A 61 6.65 -2.88 1.57
N VAL A 62 7.75 -2.16 1.75
CA VAL A 62 8.75 -2.40 2.79
C VAL A 62 9.08 -1.12 3.54
N SER A 63 9.00 -1.20 4.87
CA SER A 63 9.52 -0.19 5.79
C SER A 63 9.69 -0.77 7.20
N SER A 64 10.43 -0.06 8.05
CA SER A 64 10.55 -0.38 9.48
C SER A 64 9.42 0.21 10.33
N ASN A 65 8.49 0.99 9.76
CA ASN A 65 7.34 1.47 10.52
C ASN A 65 6.31 0.36 10.68
N SER A 66 5.72 0.26 11.87
CA SER A 66 4.59 -0.61 12.14
C SER A 66 3.96 -0.26 13.48
N ALA A 67 2.65 -0.39 13.59
CA ALA A 67 1.90 -0.31 14.84
C ALA A 67 0.49 -0.83 14.65
N THR A 68 -0.25 -0.97 15.75
CA THR A 68 -1.68 -1.33 15.73
C THR A 68 -2.57 -0.27 15.07
N ASN A 69 -2.05 0.94 14.86
CA ASN A 69 -2.74 2.03 14.17
C ASN A 69 -1.90 2.66 13.03
N TYR A 70 -0.91 1.95 12.48
CA TYR A 70 -0.11 2.44 11.36
C TYR A 70 -0.60 1.84 10.04
N TYR A 71 -0.96 2.70 9.09
CA TYR A 71 -1.61 2.31 7.85
C TYR A 71 -0.85 2.80 6.62
N VAL A 72 -0.97 2.02 5.55
CA VAL A 72 -0.55 2.39 4.19
C VAL A 72 -1.81 2.61 3.36
N ASN A 73 -2.08 3.86 2.99
CA ASN A 73 -3.05 4.20 1.93
C ASN A 73 -2.44 3.87 0.57
N TRP A 74 -3.27 3.42 -0.36
CA TRP A 74 -2.84 3.12 -1.71
C TRP A 74 -3.91 3.43 -2.75
N ILE A 75 -3.44 3.80 -3.93
CA ILE A 75 -4.22 3.90 -5.16
C ILE A 75 -3.48 3.15 -6.27
N ALA A 76 -4.19 2.33 -7.03
CA ALA A 76 -3.69 1.56 -8.15
C ALA A 76 -4.50 1.88 -9.41
N ILE A 77 -3.81 2.18 -10.51
CA ILE A 77 -4.41 2.68 -11.75
C ILE A 77 -3.86 1.89 -12.94
N SER A 78 -4.74 1.39 -13.81
CA SER A 78 -4.40 0.74 -15.09
C SER A 78 -5.09 1.36 -16.28
#